data_AF-A0A916SBH6-F1
#
_entry.id   AF-A0A916SBH6-F1
#
_cell.length_a   1.000
_cell.length_b   1.000
_cell.length_c   1.000
_cell.angle_alpha   90.00
_cell.angle_beta   90.00
_cell.angle_gamma   90.00
#
_symmetry.space_group_name_H-M   'P 1'
#
loop_
_entity.id
_entity.type
_entity.pdbx_description
1 polymer ?
#
loop_
_entity_poly.entity_id
_entity_poly.type
_entity_poly.pdbx_seq_one_letter_code
_entity_poly.pdbx_strand_id
1 'polypeptide(L)'
;MDNEKMIRKQIYLEPEQNKLVKQLSARFGKTEAEIIREAIDDYLIHHRGEEGDPLLELAGVVKNHITDGSTSHDEAIYFDKKEDLHEKK
;
A
#
# COMPACT_ATOMS: atom_id res chain seq x y z
N MET A 1 -20.25 -0.96 11.46
CA MET A 1 -18.81 -0.65 11.58
C MET A 1 -18.10 -1.93 11.23
N ASP A 2 -17.77 -2.11 9.95
CA ASP A 2 -17.10 -3.31 9.47
C ASP A 2 -15.69 -3.33 10.04
N ASN A 3 -15.51 -4.18 11.04
CA ASN A 3 -14.26 -4.45 11.70
C ASN A 3 -13.25 -4.90 10.63
N GLU A 4 -12.14 -4.18 10.43
CA GLU A 4 -11.03 -4.54 9.52
C GLU A 4 -10.39 -5.87 9.97
N LYS A 5 -11.09 -6.97 9.73
CA LYS A 5 -10.70 -8.28 10.22
C LYS A 5 -9.83 -8.93 9.16
N MET A 6 -8.55 -9.12 9.50
CA MET A 6 -7.64 -9.88 8.65
C MET A 6 -8.19 -11.29 8.41
N ILE A 7 -8.20 -11.71 7.14
CA ILE A 7 -8.64 -13.05 6.73
C ILE A 7 -7.44 -13.98 6.72
N ARG A 8 -7.50 -15.08 7.49
CA ARG A 8 -6.44 -16.10 7.50
C ARG A 8 -6.45 -16.86 6.18
N LYS A 9 -5.32 -16.83 5.47
CA LYS A 9 -5.06 -17.66 4.28
C LYS A 9 -3.93 -18.65 4.58
N GLN A 10 -4.09 -19.90 4.17
CA GLN A 10 -3.02 -20.91 4.21
C GLN A 10 -2.50 -21.09 2.77
N ILE A 11 -1.19 -20.98 2.60
CA ILE A 11 -0.50 -21.14 1.31
C ILE A 11 0.75 -22.00 1.51
N TYR A 12 1.14 -22.71 0.46
CA TYR A 12 2.43 -23.38 0.42
C TYR A 12 3.47 -22.42 -0.14
N LEU A 13 4.64 -22.37 0.50
CA LEU A 13 5.81 -21.66 0.03
C LEU A 13 6.88 -22.67 -0.34
N GLU A 14 7.65 -22.36 -1.38
CA GLU A 14 8.84 -23.12 -1.68
C GLU A 14 9.88 -22.95 -0.56
N PRO A 15 10.76 -23.94 -0.33
CA PRO A 15 11.78 -23.86 0.73
C PRO A 15 12.66 -22.61 0.62
N GLU A 16 12.98 -22.19 -0.60
CA GLU A 16 13.76 -20.99 -0.88
C GLU A 16 12.99 -19.71 -0.52
N GLN A 17 11.72 -19.61 -0.90
CA GLN A 17 10.85 -18.47 -0.56
C GLN A 17 10.74 -18.32 0.97
N ASN A 18 10.50 -19.41 1.70
CA ASN A 18 10.47 -19.38 3.16
C ASN A 18 11.80 -18.91 3.78
N LYS A 19 12.94 -19.31 3.22
CA LYS A 19 14.25 -18.85 3.67
C LYS A 19 14.43 -17.34 3.42
N LEU A 20 14.06 -16.86 2.24
CA LEU A 20 14.17 -15.45 1.87
C LEU A 20 13.27 -14.56 2.73
N VAL A 21 12.01 -14.95 2.95
CA VAL A 21 11.08 -14.21 3.82
C VAL A 21 11.64 -14.07 5.24
N LYS A 22 12.23 -15.14 5.80
CA LYS A 22 12.91 -15.10 7.10
C LYS A 22 14.09 -14.15 7.13
N GLN A 23 14.91 -14.15 6.08
CA GLN A 23 16.06 -13.24 5.99
C GLN A 23 15.62 -11.77 5.88
N LEU A 24 14.55 -11.49 5.13
CA LEU A 24 13.97 -10.15 5.00
C LEU A 24 13.37 -9.68 6.33
N SER A 25 12.61 -10.54 7.01
CA SER A 25 12.09 -10.29 8.36
C SER A 25 13.20 -9.87 9.33
N ALA A 26 14.28 -10.65 9.40
CA ALA A 26 15.42 -10.35 10.26
C ALA A 26 16.16 -9.06 9.86
N ARG A 27 16.29 -8.79 8.55
CA ARG A 27 16.99 -7.61 8.02
C ARG A 27 16.23 -6.31 8.30
N PHE A 28 14.91 -6.33 8.15
CA PHE A 28 14.07 -5.13 8.20
C PHE A 28 13.32 -4.96 9.53
N GLY A 29 13.43 -5.93 10.45
CA GLY A 29 12.71 -5.89 11.73
C GLY A 29 11.19 -6.01 11.60
N LYS A 30 10.72 -6.59 10.49
CA LYS A 30 9.29 -6.79 10.19
C LYS A 30 8.91 -8.24 10.42
N THR A 31 7.64 -8.53 10.70
CA THR A 31 7.14 -9.89 10.75
C THR A 31 7.12 -10.52 9.35
N GLU A 32 7.25 -11.84 9.26
CA GLU A 32 7.13 -12.55 7.98
C GLU A 32 5.78 -12.27 7.30
N ALA A 33 4.71 -12.13 8.09
CA ALA A 33 3.38 -11.81 7.61
C ALA A 33 3.29 -10.39 7.01
N GLU A 34 4.02 -9.41 7.54
CA GLU A 34 4.10 -8.06 6.96
C GLU A 34 4.84 -8.09 5.63
N ILE A 35 5.98 -8.78 5.55
CA ILE A 35 6.72 -8.95 4.29
C ILE A 35 5.85 -9.59 3.21
N ILE A 36 5.10 -10.64 3.57
CA ILE A 36 4.18 -11.30 2.62
C ILE A 36 3.05 -10.36 2.18
N ARG A 37 2.48 -9.57 3.10
CA ARG A 37 1.43 -8.59 2.74
C ARG A 37 1.97 -7.50 1.82
N GLU A 38 3.12 -6.93 2.12
CA GLU A 38 3.77 -5.92 1.27
C GLU A 38 4.03 -6.47 -0.13
N ALA A 39 4.55 -7.68 -0.25
CA ALA A 39 4.78 -8.32 -1.54
C ALA A 39 3.47 -8.57 -2.32
N ILE A 40 2.38 -8.95 -1.64
CA ILE A 40 1.06 -9.12 -2.26
C ILE A 40 0.52 -7.76 -2.72
N ASP A 41 0.61 -6.72 -1.89
CA ASP A 41 0.16 -5.38 -2.23
C ASP A 41 0.91 -4.82 -3.43
N ASP A 42 2.23 -4.97 -3.44
CA ASP A 42 3.09 -4.56 -4.57
C ASP A 42 2.69 -5.31 -5.83
N TYR A 43 2.53 -6.64 -5.76
CA TYR A 43 2.09 -7.43 -6.91
C TYR A 43 0.74 -6.94 -7.45
N LEU A 44 -0.24 -6.71 -6.57
CA LEU A 44 -1.57 -6.23 -6.96
C LEU A 44 -1.50 -4.83 -7.58
N ILE A 45 -0.69 -3.91 -7.05
CA ILE A 45 -0.54 -2.56 -7.62
C ILE A 45 -0.01 -2.64 -9.05
N HIS A 46 1.02 -3.46 -9.29
CA HIS A 46 1.64 -3.59 -10.61
C HIS A 46 0.71 -4.26 -11.63
N HIS A 47 -0.21 -5.13 -11.19
CA HIS A 47 -1.12 -5.85 -12.09
C HIS A 47 -2.54 -5.25 -12.15
N ARG A 48 -2.87 -4.26 -11.33
CA ARG A 48 -4.17 -3.55 -11.38
C ARG A 48 -4.42 -2.85 -12.72
N GLY A 49 -3.37 -2.40 -13.41
CA GLY A 49 -3.47 -1.79 -14.74
C GLY A 49 -3.72 -2.78 -15.89
N GLU A 50 -3.51 -4.08 -15.67
CA GLU A 50 -3.76 -5.09 -16.71
C GLU A 50 -5.26 -5.41 -16.88
N GLU A 51 -6.09 -5.06 -15.88
CA GLU A 51 -7.55 -5.18 -15.95
C GLU A 51 -8.23 -3.94 -16.58
N GLY A 52 -7.57 -3.19 -17.46
CA GLY A 52 -8.21 -2.32 -18.46
C GLY A 52 -9.22 -1.26 -17.97
N ASP A 53 -9.30 -0.96 -16.67
CA ASP A 53 -10.17 0.07 -16.10
C ASP A 53 -9.34 1.30 -15.70
N PRO A 54 -9.39 2.39 -16.51
CA PRO A 54 -8.63 3.61 -16.26
C PRO A 54 -8.92 4.26 -14.90
N LEU A 55 -10.07 3.98 -14.28
CA LEU A 55 -10.43 4.51 -12.96
C LEU A 55 -9.77 3.73 -11.82
N LEU A 56 -9.50 2.43 -12.01
CA LEU A 56 -8.78 1.62 -11.03
C LEU A 56 -7.30 2.00 -10.95
N GLU A 57 -6.68 2.38 -12.07
CA GLU A 57 -5.31 2.89 -12.10
C GLU A 57 -5.15 4.14 -11.24
N LEU A 58 -6.10 5.08 -11.34
CA LEU A 58 -6.10 6.32 -10.57
C LEU A 58 -6.26 6.06 -9.06
N ALA A 59 -7.09 5.08 -8.68
CA ALA A 59 -7.30 4.72 -7.28
C ALA A 59 -6.06 4.14 -6.60
N GLY A 60 -5.17 3.47 -7.35
CA GLY A 60 -3.90 2.94 -6.82
C GLY A 60 -2.87 4.03 -6.48
N VAL A 61 -2.94 5.19 -7.14
CA VAL A 61 -2.02 6.32 -6.95
C VAL A 61 -2.34 7.09 -5.66
N VAL A 62 -3.60 7.08 -5.21
CA VAL A 62 -4.05 7.84 -4.04
C VAL A 62 -3.91 6.99 -2.76
N LYS A 63 -2.69 6.57 -2.44
CA LYS A 63 -2.33 5.96 -1.14
C LYS A 63 -1.92 7.01 -0.10
N ASN A 64 -2.50 8.21 -0.13
CA ASN A 64 -2.27 9.20 0.91
C ASN A 64 -3.40 9.15 1.95
N HIS A 65 -3.00 9.27 3.22
CA HIS A 65 -3.74 9.07 4.49
C HIS A 65 -4.99 9.96 4.70
N ILE A 66 -5.72 10.35 3.65
CA ILE A 66 -6.92 11.16 3.77
C ILE A 66 -8.13 10.23 3.91
N THR A 67 -8.38 9.79 5.14
CA THR A 67 -9.53 8.95 5.51
C THR A 67 -10.87 9.68 5.40
N ASP A 68 -10.84 11.02 5.29
CA ASP A 68 -11.98 11.92 5.12
C ASP A 68 -11.81 12.85 3.89
N GLY A 69 -11.47 12.27 2.74
CA GLY A 69 -11.37 13.05 1.51
C GLY A 69 -12.73 13.54 0.99
N SER A 70 -13.83 12.97 1.48
CA SER A 70 -15.19 13.23 0.97
C SER A 70 -15.96 14.27 1.78
N THR A 71 -15.81 14.31 3.11
CA THR A 71 -16.55 15.27 3.96
C THR A 71 -15.84 16.61 4.01
N SER A 72 -14.51 16.59 3.96
CA SER A 72 -13.66 17.77 4.09
C SER A 72 -12.88 18.08 2.82
N HIS A 73 -13.42 17.70 1.65
CA HIS A 73 -12.78 17.90 0.34
C HIS A 73 -12.38 19.35 0.08
N ASP A 74 -13.25 20.30 0.42
CA ASP A 74 -12.97 21.73 0.28
C ASP A 74 -11.75 22.12 1.12
N GLU A 75 -11.66 21.65 2.36
CA GLU A 75 -10.52 21.97 3.22
C GLU A 75 -9.23 21.30 2.72
N ALA A 76 -9.31 20.03 2.30
CA ALA A 76 -8.17 19.27 1.80
C ALA A 76 -7.60 19.85 0.49
N ILE A 77 -8.45 20.36 -0.41
CA ILE A 77 -8.01 20.94 -1.69
C ILE A 77 -7.35 22.30 -1.48
N TYR A 78 -7.82 23.11 -0.52
CA TYR A 78 -7.36 24.49 -0.37
C TYR A 78 -6.31 24.71 0.74
N PHE A 79 -6.22 23.83 1.75
CA PHE A 79 -5.32 24.02 2.90
C PHE A 79 -4.11 23.09 2.95
N ASP A 80 -3.83 22.32 1.89
CA ASP A 80 -2.57 21.58 1.73
C ASP A 80 -1.40 22.53 1.40
N LYS A 81 -1.09 23.41 2.35
CA LYS A 81 0.15 24.18 2.41
C LYS A 81 0.89 23.81 3.68
N LYS A 82 1.55 22.66 3.66
CA LYS A 82 2.80 22.47 4.42
C LYS A 82 3.86 21.80 3.56
N GLU A 83 4.69 22.69 3.01
CA GLU A 83 6.11 22.52 2.68
C GLU A 83 6.49 21.45 1.64
N ASP A 84 6.51 21.86 0.38
CA ASP A 84 7.64 21.57 -0.50
C ASP A 84 8.33 22.89 -0.88
N LEU A 85 9.30 23.26 -0.04
CA LEU A 85 10.35 24.21 -0.36
C LEU A 85 11.23 23.60 -1.47
N HIS A 86 10.88 23.84 -2.73
CA HIS A 86 11.88 23.81 -3.80
C HIS A 86 12.17 25.24 -4.25
N GLU A 87 13.08 25.88 -3.52
CA GLU A 87 13.89 26.97 -4.05
C GLU A 87 14.63 26.52 -5.33
N LYS A 88 14.48 27.34 -6.37
CA LYS A 88 15.42 27.70 -7.46
C LYS A 88 14.55 27.99 -8.70
N LYS A 89 14.61 29.14 -9.35
CA LYS A 89 15.65 30.17 -9.43
C LYS A 89 15.02 31.42 -10.05
#